data_AF-A0A1G3GAW9-F1
#
_entry.id   AF-A0A1G3GAW9-F1
#
_cell.length_a   1.000
_cell.length_b   1.000
_cell.length_c   1.000
_cell.angle_alpha   90.00
_cell.angle_beta   90.00
_cell.angle_gamma   90.00
#
_symmetry.space_group_name_H-M   'P 1'
#
loop_
_entity.id
_entity.type
_entity.pdbx_description
1 polymer ?
#
loop_
_entity_poly.entity_id
_entity_poly.type
_entity_poly.pdbx_seq_one_letter_code
_entity_poly.pdbx_strand_id
1 'polypeptide(L)'
;MSEDEEDYRVKNAREGRAVYVPGRSVEEVRAEIAKVQGRLNTPKANTKSKGAEPVITVTMTEQQFSTFESATAEVPYLLSHAGNVFDFLFSVKAAGFDAEDSGYLSIFELCGRAFRTAAEKEGEAIADLDRLMRAAKSAQIDAKTKPLHSEA
;
A
#
# COMPACT_ATOMS: atom_id res chain seq x y z
N MET A 1 -25.74 15.05 54.35
CA MET A 1 -25.96 15.44 52.94
C MET A 1 -25.00 14.59 52.14
N SER A 2 -25.56 13.66 51.36
CA SER A 2 -24.86 12.56 50.69
C SER A 2 -23.89 13.08 49.65
N GLU A 3 -22.63 12.67 49.75
CA GLU A 3 -21.66 12.74 48.65
C GLU A 3 -22.14 11.76 47.58
N ASP A 4 -22.51 12.28 46.41
CA ASP A 4 -22.82 11.50 45.23
C ASP A 4 -21.55 10.76 44.80
N GLU A 5 -21.47 9.46 45.10
CA GLU A 5 -20.48 8.57 44.51
C GLU A 5 -20.68 8.55 43.00
N GLU A 6 -19.89 9.33 42.27
CA GLU A 6 -19.85 9.30 40.80
C GLU A 6 -19.65 7.86 40.32
N ASP A 7 -20.66 7.32 39.63
CA ASP A 7 -20.66 5.98 39.05
C ASP A 7 -19.38 5.78 38.23
N TYR A 8 -18.56 4.81 38.66
CA TYR A 8 -17.26 4.48 38.08
C TYR A 8 -17.31 4.26 36.55
N ARG A 9 -18.49 3.93 36.02
CA ARG A 9 -18.75 3.73 34.58
C ARG A 9 -18.67 5.05 33.79
N VAL A 10 -19.14 6.14 34.36
CA VAL A 10 -19.12 7.47 33.74
C VAL A 10 -17.68 8.00 33.69
N LYS A 11 -16.90 7.74 34.75
CA LYS A 11 -15.48 8.10 34.82
C LYS A 11 -14.64 7.39 33.75
N ASN A 12 -14.80 6.08 33.58
CA ASN A 12 -14.07 5.30 32.57
C ASN A 12 -14.47 5.63 31.12
N ALA A 13 -15.72 6.04 30.89
CA ALA A 13 -16.16 6.49 29.58
C ALA A 13 -15.58 7.86 29.19
N ARG A 14 -15.49 8.78 30.15
CA ARG A 14 -14.88 10.10 29.96
C ARG A 14 -13.38 10.02 29.66
N GLU A 15 -12.71 9.02 30.22
CA GLU A 15 -11.30 8.72 29.97
C GLU A 15 -11.05 7.94 28.65
N GLY A 16 -12.10 7.69 27.85
CA GLY A 16 -11.99 6.98 26.57
C GLY A 16 -11.64 5.48 26.70
N ARG A 17 -11.70 4.92 27.91
CA ARG A 17 -11.36 3.51 28.21
C ARG A 17 -12.55 2.56 28.09
N ALA A 18 -13.77 3.08 27.99
CA ALA A 18 -14.98 2.31 27.78
C ALA A 18 -16.00 3.09 26.93
N VAL A 19 -16.77 2.39 26.09
CA VAL A 19 -17.92 2.98 25.39
C VAL A 19 -19.15 2.72 26.25
N TYR A 20 -19.71 3.77 26.85
CA TYR A 20 -20.98 3.70 27.57
C TYR A 20 -22.11 4.15 26.65
N VAL A 21 -23.07 3.26 26.39
CA VAL A 21 -24.29 3.57 25.63
C VAL A 21 -25.46 3.51 26.60
N PRO A 22 -26.09 4.66 26.95
CA PRO A 22 -27.21 4.69 27.88
C PRO A 22 -28.37 3.82 27.39
N GLY A 23 -28.95 3.00 28.27
CA GLY A 23 -30.14 2.19 27.98
C GLY A 23 -29.90 0.84 27.30
N ARG A 24 -28.65 0.42 27.08
CA ARG A 24 -28.33 -0.93 26.57
C ARG A 24 -27.52 -1.74 27.58
N SER A 25 -27.87 -3.01 27.73
CA SER A 25 -27.13 -3.90 28.61
C SER A 25 -25.76 -4.25 28.03
N VAL A 26 -24.80 -4.59 28.90
CA VAL A 26 -23.43 -4.97 28.52
C VAL A 26 -23.43 -6.19 27.58
N GLU A 27 -24.41 -7.08 27.73
CA GLU A 27 -24.54 -8.30 26.94
C GLU A 27 -25.03 -8.02 25.52
N GLU A 28 -25.97 -7.08 25.36
CA GLU A 28 -26.47 -6.64 24.05
C GLU A 28 -25.38 -5.93 23.24
N VAL A 29 -24.61 -5.05 23.88
CA VAL A 29 -23.50 -4.34 23.23
C VAL A 29 -22.40 -5.33 22.81
N ARG A 30 -22.09 -6.32 23.65
CA ARG A 30 -21.12 -7.38 23.31
C ARG A 30 -21.61 -8.27 22.17
N ALA A 31 -22.90 -8.61 22.14
CA ALA A 31 -23.48 -9.42 21.08
C ALA A 31 -23.49 -8.70 19.72
N GLU A 32 -23.72 -7.39 19.72
CA GLU A 32 -23.71 -6.57 18.50
C GLU A 32 -22.29 -6.36 17.97
N ILE A 33 -21.31 -6.10 18.87
CA ILE A 33 -19.88 -6.06 18.50
C ILE A 33 -19.41 -7.42 17.96
N ALA A 34 -19.82 -8.53 18.57
CA ALA A 34 -19.49 -9.87 18.09
C ALA A 34 -20.12 -10.18 16.71
N LYS A 35 -21.34 -9.69 16.44
CA LYS A 35 -21.99 -9.80 15.13
C LYS A 35 -21.29 -8.98 14.05
N VAL A 36 -20.83 -7.77 14.38
CA VAL A 36 -20.09 -6.91 13.44
C VAL A 36 -18.69 -7.47 13.18
N GLN A 37 -18.00 -7.97 14.22
CA GLN A 37 -16.69 -8.63 14.08
C GLN A 37 -16.76 -9.99 13.36
N GLY A 38 -17.86 -10.74 13.53
CA GLY A 38 -18.06 -12.02 12.85
C GLY A 38 -18.28 -11.90 11.33
N ARG A 39 -18.75 -10.73 10.84
CA ARG A 39 -18.96 -10.48 9.40
C ARG A 39 -17.72 -9.98 8.67
N LEU A 40 -16.72 -9.44 9.38
CA LEU A 40 -15.43 -9.03 8.79
C LEU A 40 -14.36 -10.15 8.80
N ASN A 41 -14.58 -11.25 9.52
CA ASN A 41 -13.59 -12.31 9.75
C ASN A 41 -13.98 -13.67 9.16
N THR A 42 -14.13 -13.75 7.84
CA THR A 42 -13.89 -15.03 7.14
C THR A 42 -12.82 -14.82 6.07
N PRO A 43 -11.57 -15.17 6.42
CA PRO A 43 -10.99 -16.34 5.76
C PRO A 43 -10.39 -17.33 6.77
N LYS A 44 -10.67 -18.62 6.52
CA LYS A 44 -9.91 -19.74 7.07
C LYS A 44 -8.48 -19.67 6.52
N ALA A 45 -7.49 -19.47 7.39
CA ALA A 45 -6.30 -20.33 7.52
C ALA A 45 -5.20 -19.63 8.34
N ASN A 46 -4.84 -20.30 9.44
CA ASN A 46 -3.55 -20.34 10.11
C ASN A 46 -2.91 -19.07 10.74
N THR A 47 -2.67 -19.26 12.05
CA THR A 47 -1.57 -18.72 12.88
C THR A 47 -1.57 -17.24 13.23
N LYS A 48 -2.16 -17.02 14.43
CA LYS A 48 -1.95 -15.95 15.40
C LYS A 48 -0.57 -15.25 15.34
N SER A 49 -0.55 -14.03 14.80
CA SER A 49 0.22 -12.94 15.39
C SER A 49 -0.72 -11.74 15.55
N LYS A 50 -0.86 -11.22 16.77
CA LYS A 50 -1.67 -10.03 17.04
C LYS A 50 -0.87 -8.82 16.58
N GLY A 51 -1.18 -8.29 15.39
CA GLY A 51 -0.69 -7.00 14.93
C GLY A 51 0.29 -7.01 13.75
N ALA A 52 0.63 -8.17 13.17
CA ALA A 52 1.33 -8.18 11.89
C ALA A 52 0.31 -7.97 10.76
N GLU A 53 0.59 -7.03 9.86
CA GLU A 53 -0.13 -6.94 8.60
C GLU A 53 -0.07 -8.30 7.87
N PRO A 54 -1.14 -8.68 7.14
CA PRO A 54 -1.16 -9.92 6.40
C PRO A 54 0.00 -9.94 5.39
N VAL A 55 0.90 -10.91 5.55
CA VAL A 55 2.03 -11.11 4.62
C VAL A 55 1.59 -11.97 3.44
N ILE A 56 1.90 -11.52 2.23
CA ILE A 56 1.69 -12.29 1.00
C ILE A 56 3.05 -12.86 0.55
N THR A 57 3.12 -14.18 0.38
CA THR A 57 4.33 -14.87 -0.10
C THR A 57 4.16 -15.29 -1.55
N VAL A 58 5.13 -14.95 -2.39
CA VAL A 58 5.19 -15.37 -3.80
C VAL A 58 6.42 -16.25 -4.02
N THR A 59 6.21 -17.43 -4.60
CA THR A 59 7.29 -18.35 -4.97
C THR A 59 7.52 -18.27 -6.48
N MET A 60 8.77 -18.11 -6.89
CA MET A 60 9.16 -18.06 -8.29
C MET A 60 10.47 -18.81 -8.51
N THR A 61 10.69 -19.28 -9.74
CA THR A 61 11.98 -19.83 -10.16
C THR A 61 13.00 -18.71 -10.36
N GLU A 62 14.29 -19.05 -10.38
CA GLU A 62 15.36 -18.09 -10.66
C GLU A 62 15.23 -17.46 -12.04
N GLN A 63 14.77 -18.24 -13.03
CA GLN A 63 14.48 -17.73 -14.37
C GLN A 63 13.33 -16.71 -14.35
N GLN A 64 12.22 -17.02 -13.66
CA GLN A 64 11.09 -16.10 -13.52
C GLN A 64 11.51 -14.80 -12.82
N PHE A 65 12.32 -14.91 -11.77
CA PHE A 65 12.87 -13.75 -11.06
C PHE A 65 13.68 -12.86 -12.00
N SER A 66 14.63 -13.45 -12.75
CA SER A 66 15.50 -12.72 -13.68
C SER A 66 14.72 -12.05 -14.81
N THR A 67 13.74 -12.76 -15.39
CA THR A 67 12.85 -12.19 -16.41
C THR A 67 12.03 -11.04 -15.85
N PHE A 68 11.51 -11.16 -14.63
CA PHE A 68 10.75 -10.08 -13.99
C PHE A 68 11.63 -8.85 -13.74
N GLU A 69 12.78 -9.03 -13.06
CA GLU A 69 13.75 -7.96 -12.76
C GLU A 69 14.15 -7.20 -14.04
N SER A 70 14.40 -7.90 -15.14
CA SER A 70 14.73 -7.27 -16.41
C SER A 70 13.53 -6.56 -17.06
N ALA A 71 12.31 -7.05 -16.89
CA ALA A 71 11.12 -6.47 -17.52
C ALA A 71 10.63 -5.21 -16.79
N THR A 72 10.86 -5.10 -15.48
CA THR A 72 10.36 -4.00 -14.66
C THR A 72 11.36 -2.88 -14.44
N ALA A 73 12.67 -3.13 -14.59
CA ALA A 73 13.73 -2.18 -14.23
C ALA A 73 13.56 -0.77 -14.85
N GLU A 74 13.13 -0.71 -16.11
CA GLU A 74 13.04 0.55 -16.86
C GLU A 74 11.64 1.20 -16.84
N VAL A 75 10.61 0.49 -16.36
CA VAL A 75 9.21 0.94 -16.45
C VAL A 75 9.00 2.30 -15.76
N PRO A 76 9.47 2.54 -14.52
CA PRO A 76 9.25 3.82 -13.85
C PRO A 76 9.91 4.98 -14.61
N TYR A 77 11.11 4.75 -15.16
CA TYR A 77 11.84 5.73 -15.96
C TYR A 77 11.11 6.02 -17.26
N LEU A 78 10.68 4.99 -18.00
CA LEU A 78 9.97 5.15 -19.28
C LEU A 78 8.67 5.94 -19.12
N LEU A 79 7.90 5.69 -18.06
CA LEU A 79 6.68 6.44 -17.77
C LEU A 79 6.98 7.92 -17.49
N SER A 80 7.98 8.19 -16.65
CA SER A 80 8.40 9.56 -16.34
C SER A 80 8.92 10.30 -17.58
N HIS A 81 9.75 9.64 -18.38
CA HIS A 81 10.31 10.22 -19.61
C HIS A 81 9.22 10.48 -20.65
N ALA A 82 8.26 9.58 -20.81
CA ALA A 82 7.12 9.81 -21.69
C ALA A 82 6.33 11.06 -21.25
N GLY A 83 6.09 11.23 -19.95
CA GLY A 83 5.47 12.44 -19.41
C GLY A 83 6.23 13.72 -19.80
N ASN A 84 7.55 13.72 -19.58
CA ASN A 84 8.42 14.86 -19.89
C ASN A 84 8.43 15.20 -21.39
N VAL A 85 8.37 14.20 -22.27
CA VAL A 85 8.28 14.41 -23.73
C VAL A 85 7.00 15.15 -24.09
N PHE A 86 5.86 14.75 -23.53
CA PHE A 86 4.60 15.43 -23.80
C PHE A 86 4.54 16.84 -23.22
N ASP A 87 5.13 17.08 -22.04
CA ASP A 87 5.25 18.44 -21.50
C ASP A 87 6.14 19.33 -22.38
N PHE A 88 7.22 18.77 -22.93
CA PHE A 88 8.07 19.48 -23.88
C PHE A 88 7.31 19.82 -25.17
N LEU A 89 6.59 18.87 -25.76
CA LEU A 89 5.77 19.09 -26.95
C LEU A 89 4.68 20.14 -26.70
N PHE A 90 4.01 20.08 -25.54
CA PHE A 90 3.07 21.11 -25.11
C PHE A 90 3.73 22.49 -25.05
N SER A 91 4.89 22.60 -24.41
CA SER A 91 5.61 23.87 -24.23
C SER A 91 6.03 24.48 -25.58
N VAL A 92 6.56 23.66 -26.49
CA VAL A 92 6.96 24.10 -27.84
C VAL A 92 5.74 24.60 -28.63
N LYS A 93 4.63 23.86 -28.63
CA LYS A 93 3.42 24.23 -29.36
C LYS A 93 2.74 25.46 -28.75
N ALA A 94 2.72 25.57 -27.42
CA ALA A 94 2.13 26.70 -26.69
C ALA A 94 2.91 28.00 -26.92
N ALA A 95 4.23 27.91 -27.19
CA ALA A 95 5.06 29.05 -27.55
C ALA A 95 4.80 29.61 -28.97
N GLY A 96 3.80 29.07 -29.69
CA GLY A 96 3.36 29.60 -30.98
C GLY A 96 4.14 29.08 -32.18
N PHE A 97 4.82 27.93 -32.03
CA PHE A 97 5.60 27.34 -33.13
C PHE A 97 4.73 26.84 -34.31
N ASP A 98 3.41 26.74 -34.12
CA ASP A 98 2.45 26.40 -35.16
C ASP A 98 1.02 26.75 -34.70
N ALA A 99 0.41 27.77 -35.33
CA ALA A 99 -0.80 28.46 -34.85
C ALA A 99 -2.12 27.76 -35.20
N GLU A 100 -2.10 26.69 -36.00
CA GLU A 100 -3.34 26.20 -36.65
C GLU A 100 -4.10 25.08 -35.92
N ASP A 101 -3.60 24.51 -34.82
CA ASP A 101 -4.31 23.41 -34.16
C ASP A 101 -4.24 23.46 -32.62
N SER A 102 -5.27 24.05 -32.01
CA SER A 102 -5.46 24.08 -30.55
C SER A 102 -5.73 22.70 -29.94
N GLY A 103 -6.24 21.74 -30.73
CA GLY A 103 -6.56 20.38 -30.26
C GLY A 103 -5.34 19.60 -29.77
N TYR A 104 -4.17 19.79 -30.40
CA TYR A 104 -2.95 19.09 -30.00
C TYR A 104 -2.44 19.49 -28.62
N LEU A 105 -2.62 20.75 -28.21
CA LEU A 105 -2.22 21.20 -26.86
C LEU A 105 -2.96 20.41 -25.78
N SER A 106 -4.27 20.24 -25.94
CA SER A 106 -5.06 19.46 -24.98
C SER A 106 -4.64 17.99 -24.96
N ILE A 107 -4.29 17.42 -26.12
CA ILE A 107 -3.80 16.04 -26.21
C ILE A 107 -2.45 15.90 -25.49
N PHE A 108 -1.50 16.79 -25.76
CA PHE A 108 -0.17 16.74 -25.13
C PHE A 108 -0.26 16.94 -23.61
N GLU A 109 -1.06 17.89 -23.15
CA GLU A 109 -1.31 18.09 -21.72
C GLU A 109 -1.89 16.81 -21.08
N LEU A 110 -2.93 16.24 -21.68
CA LEU A 110 -3.59 15.04 -21.16
C LEU A 110 -2.64 13.84 -21.13
N CYS A 111 -1.89 13.61 -22.20
CA CYS A 111 -0.90 12.54 -22.27
C CYS A 111 0.23 12.74 -21.24
N GLY A 112 0.81 13.94 -21.15
CA GLY A 112 1.86 14.24 -20.18
C GLY A 112 1.39 14.04 -18.74
N ARG A 113 0.18 14.50 -18.42
CA ARG A 113 -0.46 14.24 -17.12
C ARG A 113 -0.70 12.75 -16.86
N ALA A 114 -1.20 12.00 -17.85
CA ALA A 114 -1.44 10.57 -17.73
C ALA A 114 -0.16 9.80 -17.42
N PHE A 115 0.92 10.07 -18.16
CA PHE A 115 2.21 9.39 -17.96
C PHE A 115 2.87 9.76 -16.63
N ARG A 116 2.79 11.02 -16.17
CA ARG A 116 3.23 11.38 -14.81
C ARG A 116 2.44 10.66 -13.73
N THR A 117 1.10 10.63 -13.87
CA THR A 117 0.24 9.92 -12.92
C THR A 117 0.56 8.42 -12.89
N ALA A 118 0.84 7.83 -14.05
CA ALA A 118 1.26 6.43 -14.15
C ALA A 118 2.64 6.23 -13.51
N ALA A 119 3.60 7.15 -13.72
CA ALA A 119 4.91 7.08 -13.07
C ALA A 119 4.80 7.17 -11.54
N GLU A 120 3.99 8.09 -11.01
CA GLU A 120 3.76 8.26 -9.56
C GLU A 120 3.04 7.07 -8.93
N LYS A 121 2.15 6.38 -9.66
CA LYS A 121 1.37 5.27 -9.08
C LYS A 121 1.96 3.91 -9.41
N GLU A 122 2.02 3.60 -10.71
CA GLU A 122 2.47 2.31 -11.22
C GLU A 122 3.99 2.22 -11.15
N GLY A 123 4.68 3.30 -11.54
CA GLY A 123 6.14 3.37 -11.47
C GLY A 123 6.67 3.24 -10.04
N GLU A 124 6.09 3.96 -9.06
CA GLU A 124 6.48 3.83 -7.66
C GLU A 124 6.22 2.42 -7.11
N ALA A 125 5.03 1.85 -7.37
CA ALA A 125 4.71 0.49 -6.93
C ALA A 125 5.66 -0.56 -7.51
N ILE A 126 6.05 -0.40 -8.78
CA ILE A 126 7.04 -1.27 -9.43
C ILE A 126 8.42 -1.07 -8.82
N ALA A 127 8.85 0.16 -8.57
CA ALA A 127 10.14 0.46 -7.94
C ALA A 127 10.26 -0.13 -6.52
N ASP A 128 9.19 -0.05 -5.74
CA ASP A 128 9.12 -0.66 -4.41
C ASP A 128 9.19 -2.19 -4.47
N LEU A 129 8.48 -2.80 -5.43
CA LEU A 129 8.57 -4.24 -5.67
C LEU A 129 9.98 -4.66 -6.09
N ASP A 130 10.63 -3.91 -6.97
CA ASP A 130 12.00 -4.16 -7.42
C ASP A 130 12.98 -4.13 -6.23
N ARG A 131 12.78 -3.19 -5.29
CA ARG A 131 13.55 -3.10 -4.05
C ARG A 131 13.34 -4.33 -3.15
N LEU A 132 12.10 -4.77 -2.98
CA LEU A 132 11.77 -5.97 -2.21
C LEU A 132 12.38 -7.22 -2.83
N MET A 133 12.33 -7.34 -4.15
CA MET A 133 12.90 -8.47 -4.88
C MET A 133 14.42 -8.53 -4.74
N ARG A 134 15.12 -7.41 -4.87
CA ARG A 134 16.57 -7.35 -4.63
C ARG A 134 16.92 -7.74 -3.20
N ALA A 135 16.18 -7.26 -2.21
CA ALA A 135 16.37 -7.65 -0.82
C ALA A 135 16.16 -9.16 -0.60
N ALA A 136 15.12 -9.75 -1.22
CA ALA A 136 14.85 -11.18 -1.16
C ALA A 136 15.97 -12.02 -1.81
N LYS A 137 16.50 -11.57 -2.96
CA LYS A 137 17.64 -12.21 -3.65
C LYS A 137 18.90 -12.17 -2.79
N SER A 138 19.22 -11.02 -2.19
CA SER A 138 20.35 -10.90 -1.26
C SER A 138 20.20 -11.84 -0.06
N ALA A 139 19.02 -11.88 0.57
CA ALA A 139 18.75 -12.79 1.68
C ALA A 139 18.88 -14.28 1.29
N GLN A 140 18.46 -14.64 0.07
CA GLN A 140 18.64 -16.00 -0.45
C GLN A 140 20.12 -16.36 -0.65
N ILE A 141 20.92 -15.42 -1.16
CA ILE A 141 22.37 -15.61 -1.33
C ILE A 141 23.03 -15.80 0.04
N ASP A 142 22.73 -14.94 1.01
CA ASP A 142 23.26 -15.01 2.38
C ASP A 142 22.88 -16.32 3.08
N ALA A 143 21.65 -16.81 2.87
CA ALA A 143 21.21 -18.09 3.40
C ALA A 143 21.96 -19.28 2.77
N LYS A 144 22.37 -19.19 1.50
CA LYS A 144 23.16 -20.21 0.82
C LYS A 144 24.64 -20.19 1.21
N THR A 145 25.19 -19.03 1.60
CA THR A 145 26.61 -18.87 1.92
C THR A 145 26.93 -19.05 3.41
N LYS A 146 25.92 -19.09 4.29
CA LYS A 146 26.12 -19.36 5.72
C LYS A 146 26.58 -20.83 5.93
N PRO A 147 27.78 -21.08 6.50
CA PRO A 147 28.22 -22.44 6.80
C PRO A 147 27.35 -23.07 7.89
N LEU A 148 26.97 -24.33 7.70
CA LEU A 148 26.41 -25.22 8.72
C LEU A 148 27.46 -25.46 9.83
N HIS A 149 27.68 -24.49 10.71
CA HIS A 149 28.50 -24.66 11.90
C HIS A 149 27.78 -24.16 13.15
N SER A 150 26.93 -25.03 13.67
CA SER A 150 26.67 -25.36 15.08
C SER A 150 25.41 -26.23 15.02
N GLU A 151 25.44 -27.52 15.33
CA GLU A 151 25.70 -28.05 16.67
C GLU A 151 26.35 -29.43 16.54
N ALA A 152 27.43 -29.63 17.30
CA ALA A 152 27.98 -30.93 17.68
C ALA A 152 27.85 -31.05 19.20
#